data_AF-A0A223Q3B8-F1
#
_entry.id   AF-A0A223Q3B8-F1
#
_cell.length_a   1.000
_cell.length_b   1.000
_cell.length_c   1.000
_cell.angle_alpha   90.00
_cell.angle_beta   90.00
_cell.angle_gamma   90.00
#
_symmetry.space_group_name_H-M   'P 1'
#
loop_
_entity.id
_entity.type
_entity.pdbx_description
1 polymer ?
#
loop_
_entity_poly.entity_id
_entity_poly.type
_entity_poly.pdbx_seq_one_letter_code
_entity_poly.pdbx_strand_id
1 'polypeptide(L)'
;MIERKTKRIRQKGFTLIELAIVLGVIAILTAFFLPGMLKAREDSKLSTAITQLQKDFPGAIARQVSRTNTCSTTTITAAKLKERGLPDLTVWNTAWTVDAVTSNQVTISYTIDSTDTNAAADLATALNQSNNIVKNSATATGNTKVTVAYRCN
;
A
#
# COMPACT_ATOMS: atom_id res chain seq x y z
N MET A 1 -20.34 20.80 70.64
CA MET A 1 -20.44 20.77 69.16
C MET A 1 -19.07 21.12 68.60
N ILE A 2 -18.31 20.14 68.09
CA ILE A 2 -16.90 20.32 67.69
C ILE A 2 -16.86 20.65 66.19
N GLU A 3 -16.42 21.86 65.83
CA GLU A 3 -16.21 22.26 64.43
C GLU A 3 -15.01 21.51 63.83
N ARG A 4 -15.25 20.68 62.81
CA ARG A 4 -14.21 20.09 61.97
C ARG A 4 -13.85 21.06 60.84
N LYS A 5 -12.75 21.79 60.97
CA LYS A 5 -12.15 22.56 59.86
C LYS A 5 -11.56 21.58 58.82
N THR A 6 -12.29 21.31 57.75
CA THR A 6 -11.77 20.61 56.57
C THR A 6 -10.79 21.50 55.82
N LYS A 7 -9.51 21.13 55.86
CA LYS A 7 -8.43 21.81 55.14
C LYS A 7 -8.64 21.61 53.63
N ARG A 8 -9.15 22.61 52.90
CA ARG A 8 -9.18 22.58 51.43
C ARG A 8 -7.75 22.53 50.92
N ILE A 9 -7.33 21.39 50.39
CA ILE A 9 -6.06 21.23 49.68
C ILE A 9 -6.19 22.05 48.39
N ARG A 10 -5.44 23.15 48.28
CA ARG A 10 -5.40 23.95 47.04
C ARG A 10 -4.78 23.06 45.95
N GLN A 11 -5.55 22.75 44.91
CA GLN A 11 -5.00 22.08 43.74
C GLN A 11 -4.09 23.08 43.01
N LYS A 12 -2.81 22.70 42.83
CA LYS A 12 -1.88 23.46 42.00
C LYS A 12 -2.28 23.24 40.54
N GLY A 13 -2.70 24.30 39.86
CA GLY A 13 -2.92 24.28 38.41
C GLY A 13 -1.58 24.22 37.67
N PHE A 14 -1.60 23.70 36.45
CA PHE A 14 -0.47 23.72 35.52
C PHE A 14 -0.12 25.17 35.15
N THR A 15 1.16 25.52 35.17
CA THR A 15 1.62 26.83 34.69
C THR A 15 1.76 26.81 33.16
N LEU A 16 1.62 27.96 32.52
CA LEU A 16 1.78 28.10 31.06
C LEU A 16 3.20 27.71 30.63
N ILE A 17 4.20 28.00 31.47
CA ILE A 17 5.60 27.66 31.20
C ILE A 17 5.85 26.14 31.24
N GLU A 18 5.23 25.41 32.17
CA GLU A 18 5.34 23.94 32.23
C GLU A 18 4.78 23.30 30.95
N LEU A 19 3.64 23.79 30.46
CA LEU A 19 3.07 23.30 29.20
C LEU A 19 3.97 23.65 28.00
N ALA A 20 4.51 24.87 27.96
CA ALA A 20 5.38 25.32 26.88
C ALA A 20 6.67 24.49 26.77
N ILE A 21 7.30 24.16 27.89
CA ILE A 21 8.50 23.32 27.91
C ILE A 21 8.16 21.90 27.43
N VAL A 22 7.05 21.32 27.87
CA VAL A 22 6.62 19.98 27.44
C VAL A 22 6.38 19.93 25.94
N LEU A 23 5.65 20.90 25.38
CA LEU A 23 5.44 20.99 23.94
C LEU A 23 6.75 21.21 23.17
N GLY A 24 7.68 22.00 23.73
CA GLY A 24 9.01 22.20 23.18
C GLY A 24 9.81 20.90 23.06
N VAL A 25 9.83 20.09 24.14
CA VAL A 25 10.52 18.78 24.12
C VAL A 25 9.84 17.81 23.14
N ILE A 26 8.51 17.76 23.10
CA ILE A 26 7.76 16.91 22.16
C ILE A 26 8.08 17.30 20.71
N ALA A 27 8.15 18.60 20.39
CA ALA A 27 8.46 19.08 19.05
C ALA A 27 9.87 18.66 18.59
N ILE A 28 10.86 18.73 19.48
CA ILE A 28 12.23 18.29 19.18
C ILE A 28 12.26 16.78 18.93
N LEU A 29 11.59 15.98 19.78
CA LEU A 29 11.54 14.53 19.60
C LEU A 29 10.87 14.17 18.27
N THR A 30 9.68 14.69 17.99
CA THR A 30 8.94 14.35 16.77
C THR A 30 9.69 14.74 15.50
N ALA A 31 10.44 15.83 15.50
CA ALA A 31 11.26 16.25 14.36
C ALA A 31 12.28 15.17 13.93
N PHE A 32 12.89 14.46 14.90
CA PHE A 32 13.82 13.36 14.60
C PHE A 32 13.12 12.04 14.25
N PHE A 33 11.96 11.75 14.86
CA PHE A 33 11.27 10.46 14.66
C PHE A 33 10.45 10.37 13.37
N LEU A 34 9.82 11.47 12.93
CA LEU A 34 8.94 11.47 11.75
C LEU A 34 9.57 10.98 10.44
N PRO A 35 10.79 11.40 10.02
CA PRO A 35 11.34 10.98 8.73
C PRO A 35 11.56 9.47 8.65
N GLY A 36 12.03 8.85 9.75
CA GLY A 36 12.20 7.39 9.82
C GLY A 36 10.88 6.63 9.68
N MET A 37 9.80 7.15 10.29
CA MET A 37 8.47 6.56 10.16
C MET A 37 7.92 6.66 8.72
N LEU A 38 8.17 7.77 8.02
CA LEU A 38 7.72 7.92 6.62
C LEU A 38 8.42 6.91 5.70
N LYS A 39 9.73 6.70 5.87
CA LYS A 39 10.46 5.68 5.11
C LYS A 39 9.95 4.27 5.40
N ALA A 40 9.77 3.92 6.68
CA ALA A 40 9.22 2.61 7.06
C ALA A 40 7.80 2.36 6.53
N ARG A 41 6.98 3.41 6.39
CA ARG A 41 5.67 3.33 5.74
C ARG A 41 5.79 3.03 4.24
N GLU A 42 6.70 3.68 3.52
CA GLU A 42 6.92 3.39 2.10
C GLU A 42 7.46 1.96 1.89
N ASP A 43 8.38 1.50 2.74
CA ASP A 43 8.88 0.11 2.68
C ASP A 43 7.75 -0.91 2.91
N SER A 44 6.84 -0.60 3.85
CA SER A 44 5.65 -1.43 4.13
C SER A 44 4.67 -1.46 2.95
N LYS A 45 4.45 -0.30 2.29
CA LYS A 45 3.65 -0.22 1.06
C LYS A 45 4.27 -1.06 -0.05
N LEU A 46 5.58 -0.94 -0.28
CA LEU A 46 6.29 -1.72 -1.29
C LEU A 46 6.15 -3.22 -1.07
N SER A 47 6.38 -3.69 0.17
CA SER A 47 6.19 -5.10 0.55
C SER A 47 4.75 -5.60 0.31
N THR A 48 3.77 -4.75 0.62
CA THR A 48 2.35 -5.05 0.38
C THR A 48 2.05 -5.10 -1.11
N ALA A 49 2.56 -4.16 -1.91
CA ALA A 49 2.39 -4.15 -3.36
C ALA A 49 3.01 -5.39 -4.02
N ILE A 50 4.20 -5.81 -3.58
CA ILE A 50 4.82 -7.08 -4.02
C ILE A 50 3.88 -8.24 -3.72
N THR A 51 3.34 -8.32 -2.50
CA THR A 51 2.43 -9.40 -2.09
C THR A 51 1.16 -9.42 -2.94
N GLN A 52 0.53 -8.26 -3.14
CA GLN A 52 -0.66 -8.12 -3.99
C GLN A 52 -0.36 -8.62 -5.41
N LEU A 53 0.69 -8.10 -6.04
CA LEU A 53 1.04 -8.44 -7.42
C LEU A 53 1.52 -9.89 -7.58
N GLN A 54 2.13 -10.50 -6.57
CA GLN A 54 2.60 -11.90 -6.66
C GLN A 54 1.54 -12.93 -6.29
N LYS A 55 0.50 -12.58 -5.52
CA LYS A 55 -0.46 -13.55 -4.99
C LYS A 55 -1.91 -13.20 -5.29
N ASP A 56 -2.31 -11.97 -4.99
CA ASP A 56 -3.71 -11.57 -5.08
C ASP A 56 -4.15 -11.42 -6.54
N PHE A 57 -3.36 -10.73 -7.36
CA PHE A 57 -3.60 -10.56 -8.80
C PHE A 57 -3.68 -11.89 -9.56
N PRO A 58 -2.67 -12.78 -9.52
CA PRO A 58 -2.76 -14.07 -10.20
C PRO A 58 -3.88 -14.94 -9.62
N GLY A 59 -4.13 -14.88 -8.30
CA GLY A 59 -5.23 -15.60 -7.66
C GLY A 59 -6.61 -15.14 -8.15
N ALA A 60 -6.84 -13.83 -8.29
CA ALA A 60 -8.08 -13.27 -8.80
C ALA A 60 -8.30 -13.63 -10.28
N ILE A 61 -7.24 -13.59 -11.09
CA ILE A 61 -7.28 -14.00 -12.50
C ILE A 61 -7.63 -15.49 -12.59
N ALA A 62 -6.94 -16.36 -11.85
CA ALA A 62 -7.20 -17.80 -11.84
C ALA A 62 -8.65 -18.12 -11.43
N ARG A 63 -9.17 -17.46 -10.37
CA ARG A 63 -10.58 -17.60 -9.96
C ARG A 63 -11.54 -17.17 -11.06
N GLN A 64 -11.24 -16.09 -11.78
CA GLN A 64 -12.10 -15.60 -12.84
C GLN A 64 -12.08 -16.51 -14.08
N VAL A 65 -10.90 -17.00 -14.47
CA VAL A 65 -10.73 -17.94 -15.58
C VAL A 65 -11.42 -19.27 -15.24
N SER A 66 -11.26 -19.81 -14.03
CA SER A 66 -11.93 -21.05 -13.60
C SER A 66 -13.46 -20.96 -13.65
N ARG A 67 -14.05 -19.77 -13.47
CA ARG A 67 -15.50 -19.58 -13.55
C ARG A 67 -16.04 -19.43 -14.96
N THR A 68 -15.24 -18.81 -15.83
CA THR A 68 -15.68 -18.45 -17.20
C THR A 68 -15.14 -19.41 -18.24
N ASN A 69 -14.17 -20.26 -17.88
CA ASN A 69 -13.40 -21.12 -18.79
C ASN A 69 -12.80 -20.36 -19.97
N THR A 70 -12.56 -19.05 -19.84
CA THR A 70 -12.10 -18.20 -20.94
C THR A 70 -11.29 -17.02 -20.41
N CYS A 71 -10.14 -16.76 -21.04
CA CYS A 71 -9.33 -15.57 -20.85
C CYS A 71 -9.55 -14.63 -22.04
N SER A 72 -10.38 -13.60 -21.84
CA SER A 72 -10.79 -12.65 -22.88
C SER A 72 -11.01 -11.28 -22.27
N THR A 73 -10.95 -10.24 -23.10
CA THR A 73 -11.21 -8.84 -22.71
C THR A 73 -12.60 -8.64 -22.10
N THR A 74 -13.56 -9.52 -22.37
CA THR A 74 -14.91 -9.44 -21.78
C THR A 74 -15.03 -10.16 -20.44
N THR A 75 -14.21 -11.19 -20.20
CA THR A 75 -14.25 -12.00 -18.97
C THR A 75 -13.26 -11.51 -17.91
N ILE A 76 -12.13 -10.94 -18.35
CA ILE A 76 -11.11 -10.34 -17.50
C ILE A 76 -11.18 -8.82 -17.63
N THR A 77 -11.90 -8.19 -16.71
CA THR A 77 -11.95 -6.73 -16.57
C THR A 77 -11.60 -6.34 -15.14
N ALA A 78 -11.18 -5.09 -14.93
CA ALA A 78 -10.89 -4.60 -13.58
C ALA A 78 -12.07 -4.81 -12.63
N ALA A 79 -13.30 -4.52 -13.07
CA ALA A 79 -14.52 -4.75 -12.29
C ALA A 79 -14.68 -6.22 -11.88
N LYS A 80 -14.46 -7.16 -12.80
CA LYS A 80 -14.57 -8.59 -12.50
C LYS A 80 -13.50 -9.09 -11.56
N LEU A 81 -12.26 -8.61 -11.68
CA LEU A 81 -11.20 -8.98 -10.76
C LEU A 81 -11.40 -8.39 -9.36
N LYS A 82 -12.00 -7.20 -9.25
CA LYS A 82 -12.45 -6.62 -7.96
C LYS A 82 -13.51 -7.48 -7.28
N GLU A 83 -14.52 -7.94 -8.04
CA GLU A 83 -15.49 -8.93 -7.55
C GLU A 83 -14.83 -10.28 -7.11
N ARG A 84 -13.57 -10.53 -7.45
CA ARG A 84 -12.78 -11.71 -7.04
C ARG A 84 -11.82 -11.44 -5.88
N GLY A 85 -11.89 -10.25 -5.28
CA GLY A 85 -11.16 -9.89 -4.07
C GLY A 85 -9.95 -8.98 -4.28
N LEU A 86 -9.76 -8.42 -5.48
CA LEU A 86 -8.76 -7.35 -5.64
C LEU A 86 -9.26 -6.03 -5.05
N PRO A 87 -8.38 -5.24 -4.42
CA PRO A 87 -8.74 -3.93 -3.91
C PRO A 87 -9.06 -2.96 -5.06
N ASP A 88 -9.88 -1.95 -4.76
CA ASP A 88 -10.25 -0.92 -5.74
C ASP A 88 -9.08 -0.05 -6.17
N LEU A 89 -8.15 0.17 -5.25
CA LEU A 89 -6.98 1.05 -5.38
C LEU A 89 -5.71 0.32 -4.95
N THR A 90 -4.57 0.83 -5.39
CA THR A 90 -3.25 0.41 -4.96
C THR A 90 -2.97 0.85 -3.52
N VAL A 91 -1.84 0.40 -2.96
CA VAL A 91 -1.34 0.86 -1.64
C VAL A 91 -1.01 2.35 -1.58
N TRP A 92 -0.93 3.00 -2.75
CA TRP A 92 -0.74 4.44 -2.91
C TRP A 92 -2.06 5.16 -3.24
N ASN A 93 -3.21 4.51 -3.04
CA ASN A 93 -4.53 5.10 -3.27
C ASN A 93 -4.75 5.56 -4.73
N THR A 94 -4.08 4.92 -5.69
CA THR A 94 -4.22 5.16 -7.13
C THR A 94 -4.92 3.97 -7.81
N ALA A 95 -5.49 4.17 -9.00
CA ALA A 95 -6.20 3.10 -9.71
C ALA A 95 -5.27 2.27 -10.59
N TRP A 96 -5.33 0.95 -10.45
CA TRP A 96 -4.68 0.01 -11.38
C TRP A 96 -5.61 -0.31 -12.57
N THR A 97 -5.02 -0.77 -13.68
CA THR A 97 -5.75 -1.05 -14.93
C THR A 97 -5.43 -2.42 -15.49
N VAL A 98 -6.37 -3.00 -16.24
CA VAL A 98 -6.11 -4.13 -17.15
C VAL A 98 -5.83 -3.53 -18.51
N ASP A 99 -4.60 -3.66 -19.00
CA ASP A 99 -4.14 -2.97 -20.22
C ASP A 99 -4.36 -3.81 -21.47
N ALA A 100 -4.12 -5.12 -21.37
CA ALA A 100 -4.29 -6.05 -22.47
C ALA A 100 -4.74 -7.41 -21.96
N VAL A 101 -5.62 -8.07 -22.72
CA VAL A 101 -6.00 -9.46 -22.49
C VAL A 101 -5.87 -10.21 -23.80
N THR A 102 -5.11 -11.29 -23.76
CA THR A 102 -4.96 -12.25 -24.87
C THR A 102 -5.64 -13.55 -24.49
N SER A 103 -5.60 -14.56 -25.36
CA SER A 103 -6.15 -15.88 -25.07
C SER A 103 -5.49 -16.57 -23.87
N ASN A 104 -4.28 -16.17 -23.47
CA ASN A 104 -3.54 -16.84 -22.40
C ASN A 104 -2.85 -15.93 -21.38
N GLN A 105 -2.87 -14.62 -21.58
CA GLN A 105 -2.21 -13.67 -20.70
C GLN A 105 -3.01 -12.40 -20.47
N VAL A 106 -2.83 -11.82 -19.30
CA VAL A 106 -3.42 -10.55 -18.88
C VAL A 106 -2.30 -9.62 -18.47
N THR A 107 -2.25 -8.43 -19.06
CA THR A 107 -1.31 -7.37 -18.69
C THR A 107 -2.01 -6.34 -17.81
N ILE A 108 -1.39 -6.01 -16.70
CA ILE A 108 -1.93 -5.10 -15.68
C ILE A 108 -0.91 -4.00 -15.41
N SER A 109 -1.37 -2.75 -15.38
CA SER A 109 -0.59 -1.63 -14.87
C SER A 109 -0.98 -1.32 -13.44
N TYR A 110 0.00 -1.38 -12.55
CA TYR A 110 -0.10 -0.98 -11.15
C TYR A 110 0.55 0.40 -10.99
N THR A 111 -0.26 1.42 -10.73
CA THR A 111 0.21 2.80 -10.53
C THR A 111 0.87 2.99 -9.18
N ILE A 112 1.91 3.83 -9.17
CA ILE A 112 2.75 4.11 -8.02
C ILE A 112 2.77 5.62 -7.81
N ASP A 113 2.52 6.03 -6.57
CA ASP A 113 2.65 7.41 -6.10
C ASP A 113 3.48 7.40 -4.81
N SER A 114 4.73 6.96 -4.95
CA SER A 114 5.68 6.85 -3.85
C SER A 114 6.64 8.03 -3.83
N THR A 115 7.00 8.47 -2.62
CA THR A 115 8.09 9.43 -2.42
C THR A 115 9.47 8.83 -2.64
N ASP A 116 9.60 7.49 -2.68
CA ASP A 116 10.83 6.81 -3.05
C ASP A 116 10.93 6.75 -4.58
N THR A 117 11.96 7.39 -5.15
CA THR A 117 12.17 7.49 -6.59
C THR A 117 12.49 6.17 -7.28
N ASN A 118 12.84 5.13 -6.51
CA ASN A 118 13.19 3.80 -7.03
C ASN A 118 12.07 2.77 -6.86
N ALA A 119 10.95 3.12 -6.21
CA ALA A 119 9.88 2.19 -5.86
C ALA A 119 9.40 1.34 -7.04
N ALA A 120 9.21 1.93 -8.23
CA ALA A 120 8.81 1.20 -9.42
C ALA A 120 9.88 0.23 -9.93
N ALA A 121 11.14 0.65 -9.92
CA ALA A 121 12.27 -0.16 -10.38
C ALA A 121 12.51 -1.35 -9.43
N ASP A 122 12.46 -1.11 -8.13
CA ASP A 122 12.61 -2.14 -7.10
C ASP A 122 11.45 -3.14 -7.17
N LEU A 123 10.22 -2.66 -7.33
CA LEU A 123 9.04 -3.50 -7.51
C LEU A 123 9.16 -4.38 -8.76
N ALA A 124 9.52 -3.80 -9.91
CA ALA A 124 9.70 -4.57 -11.15
C ALA A 124 10.81 -5.63 -11.00
N THR A 125 11.92 -5.29 -10.33
CA THR A 125 13.02 -6.22 -10.06
C THR A 125 12.55 -7.38 -9.17
N ALA A 126 11.87 -7.09 -8.07
CA ALA A 126 11.34 -8.10 -7.14
C ALA A 126 10.30 -9.01 -7.81
N LEU A 127 9.47 -8.46 -8.70
CA LEU A 127 8.46 -9.23 -9.43
C LEU A 127 9.09 -10.18 -10.46
N ASN A 128 10.13 -9.76 -11.17
CA ASN A 128 10.82 -10.60 -12.15
C ASN A 128 11.62 -11.76 -11.52
N GLN A 129 11.85 -11.74 -10.22
CA GLN A 129 12.41 -12.86 -9.46
C GLN A 129 11.33 -13.90 -9.07
N SER A 130 10.05 -13.59 -9.25
CA SER A 130 8.93 -14.47 -8.91
C SER A 130 8.54 -15.38 -10.08
N ASN A 131 8.09 -16.60 -9.75
CA ASN A 131 7.50 -17.53 -10.73
C ASN A 131 5.99 -17.34 -10.92
N ASN A 132 5.37 -16.42 -10.17
CA ASN A 132 3.92 -16.18 -10.22
C ASN A 132 3.49 -15.19 -11.32
N ILE A 133 4.45 -14.67 -12.08
CA ILE A 133 4.22 -13.79 -13.21
C ILE A 133 4.76 -14.41 -14.50
N VAL A 134 4.42 -13.84 -15.65
CA VAL A 134 5.13 -14.15 -16.90
C VAL A 134 6.58 -13.69 -16.75
N LYS A 135 7.52 -14.58 -17.07
CA LYS A 135 8.96 -14.35 -16.89
C LYS A 135 9.38 -13.03 -17.53
N ASN A 136 10.09 -12.19 -16.77
CA ASN A 136 10.61 -10.89 -17.21
C ASN A 136 9.55 -9.93 -17.76
N SER A 137 8.28 -10.09 -17.36
CA SER A 137 7.21 -9.21 -17.84
C SER A 137 7.04 -7.94 -17.03
N ALA A 138 7.55 -7.88 -15.80
CA ALA A 138 7.41 -6.71 -14.95
C ALA A 138 8.33 -5.59 -15.44
N THR A 139 7.75 -4.47 -15.86
CA THR A 139 8.47 -3.32 -16.43
C THR A 139 8.05 -2.04 -15.73
N ALA A 140 9.02 -1.29 -15.19
CA ALA A 140 8.78 0.04 -14.64
C ALA A 140 8.70 1.09 -15.76
N THR A 141 7.72 1.99 -15.69
CA THR A 141 7.65 3.17 -16.57
C THR A 141 7.88 4.42 -15.73
N GLY A 142 9.13 4.88 -15.68
CA GLY A 142 9.56 5.85 -14.68
C GLY A 142 9.21 5.36 -13.27
N ASN A 143 8.92 6.28 -12.35
CA ASN A 143 8.45 5.96 -11.00
C ASN A 143 6.93 6.10 -10.82
N THR A 144 6.16 5.91 -11.91
CA THR A 144 4.71 6.19 -11.92
C THR A 144 3.86 4.94 -12.04
N LYS A 145 4.42 3.86 -12.60
CA LYS A 145 3.73 2.58 -12.76
C LYS A 145 4.69 1.43 -12.99
N VAL A 146 4.23 0.24 -12.64
CA VAL A 146 4.80 -1.04 -13.07
C VAL A 146 3.75 -1.81 -13.84
N THR A 147 4.11 -2.26 -15.04
CA THR A 147 3.26 -3.10 -15.89
C THR A 147 3.72 -4.55 -15.78
N VAL A 148 2.81 -5.49 -15.55
CA VAL A 148 3.10 -6.91 -15.28
C VAL A 148 2.17 -7.79 -16.11
N ALA A 149 2.67 -8.90 -16.67
CA ALA A 149 1.83 -9.89 -17.33
C ALA A 149 1.66 -11.15 -16.48
N TYR A 150 0.44 -11.68 -16.45
CA TYR A 150 0.04 -12.90 -15.76
C TYR A 150 -0.47 -13.93 -16.75
N ARG A 151 -0.26 -15.20 -16.45
CA ARG A 151 -0.87 -16.30 -17.22
C ARG A 151 -2.30 -16.53 -16.74
N CYS A 152 -3.16 -16.86 -17.69
CA CYS A 152 -4.52 -17.31 -17.40
C CYS A 152 -4.60 -18.82 -17.11
N ASN A 153 -3.56 -19.58 -17.46
CA ASN A 153 -3.45 -21.03 -17.29
C ASN A 153 -2.21 -21.45 -16.49
#